data_AF-A0A971ZI68-F1
#
_entry.id   AF-A0A971ZI68-F1
#
_cell.length_a   1.000
_cell.length_b   1.000
_cell.length_c   1.000
_cell.angle_alpha   90.00
_cell.angle_beta   90.00
_cell.angle_gamma   90.00
#
_symmetry.space_group_name_H-M   'P 1'
#
loop_
_entity.id
_entity.type
_entity.pdbx_description
1 polymer ?
#
loop_
_entity_poly.entity_id
_entity_poly.type
_entity_poly.pdbx_seq_one_letter_code
_entity_poly.pdbx_strand_id
1 'polypeptide(L)'
;VKENNRKRLVSACVYPIKEGIEVSTSTEEIEKIRKNIIMLLLLRSPNNEYIKKLGEEYNVAPPERYMDASEVEDCILCGLCVKACEAMGRNAISFVQRGITKKVSTPYDEPSMDCLGCEACAEVCPTGAIKIEDRKDEKLIWYRGFGMVKCSVCGKELIQENILEFVNEKLNTEEEPICDACKRKAVASKFKDSFQHILK
;
A
#
# COMPACT_ATOMS: atom_id res chain seq x y z
N VAL A 1 -12.09 1.03 26.58
CA VAL A 1 -11.66 -0.21 27.26
C VAL A 1 -11.76 -0.04 28.76
N LYS A 2 -12.23 -1.06 29.50
CA LYS A 2 -12.31 -1.07 30.96
C LYS A 2 -11.43 -2.18 31.53
N GLU A 3 -10.55 -1.82 32.47
CA GLU A 3 -9.62 -2.71 33.18
C GLU A 3 -9.62 -2.30 34.66
N ASN A 4 -9.86 -3.24 35.60
CA ASN A 4 -9.86 -2.98 37.06
C ASN A 4 -10.67 -1.73 37.45
N ASN A 5 -11.92 -1.64 36.97
CA ASN A 5 -12.84 -0.50 37.15
C ASN A 5 -12.40 0.86 36.55
N ARG A 6 -11.28 0.92 35.82
CA ARG A 6 -10.84 2.13 35.12
C ARG A 6 -11.25 2.06 33.65
N LYS A 7 -11.97 3.08 33.17
CA LYS A 7 -12.31 3.25 31.75
C LYS A 7 -11.30 4.17 31.07
N ARG A 8 -10.82 3.79 29.89
CA ARG A 8 -9.92 4.60 29.06
C ARG A 8 -10.27 4.46 27.58
N LEU A 9 -10.16 5.57 26.85
CA LEU A 9 -10.10 5.57 25.39
C LEU A 9 -8.70 5.13 24.96
N VAL A 10 -8.62 4.19 24.02
CA VAL A 10 -7.35 3.61 23.55
C VAL A 10 -7.43 3.34 22.05
N SER A 11 -6.28 3.28 21.38
CA SER A 11 -6.16 2.81 20.01
C SER A 11 -6.23 1.28 19.96
N ALA A 12 -7.28 0.74 19.34
CA ALA A 12 -7.50 -0.71 19.28
C ALA A 12 -6.37 -1.48 18.58
N CYS A 13 -5.70 -0.87 17.60
CA CYS A 13 -4.68 -1.52 16.78
C CYS A 13 -3.36 -1.84 17.50
N VAL A 14 -3.09 -1.23 18.66
CA VAL A 14 -1.82 -1.40 19.41
C VAL A 14 -2.03 -1.71 20.88
N TYR A 15 -3.27 -1.59 21.37
CA TYR A 15 -3.55 -1.85 22.78
C TYR A 15 -3.46 -3.35 23.08
N PRO A 16 -2.64 -3.78 24.06
CA PRO A 16 -2.44 -5.20 24.34
C PRO A 16 -3.69 -5.85 24.92
N ILE A 17 -3.96 -7.09 24.50
CA ILE A 17 -5.02 -7.92 25.05
C ILE A 17 -4.54 -8.51 26.38
N LYS A 18 -5.38 -8.40 27.42
CA LYS A 18 -5.16 -8.96 28.74
C LYS A 18 -6.45 -9.60 29.25
N GLU A 19 -6.30 -10.48 30.23
CA GLU A 19 -7.42 -11.12 30.90
C GLU A 19 -8.27 -10.09 31.66
N GLY A 20 -9.60 -10.28 31.65
CA GLY A 20 -10.54 -9.39 32.36
C GLY A 20 -10.79 -8.02 31.71
N ILE A 21 -10.34 -7.81 30.47
CA ILE A 21 -10.64 -6.60 29.72
C ILE A 21 -12.08 -6.62 29.17
N GLU A 22 -12.82 -5.53 29.37
CA GLU A 22 -14.09 -5.27 28.67
C GLU A 22 -13.88 -4.20 27.58
N VAL A 23 -14.34 -4.48 26.35
CA VAL A 23 -14.25 -3.57 25.20
C VAL A 23 -15.63 -3.08 24.81
N SER A 24 -15.80 -1.76 24.72
CA SER A 24 -17.01 -1.13 24.18
C SER A 24 -16.63 -0.34 22.93
N THR A 25 -17.31 -0.61 21.82
CA THR A 25 -16.95 -0.09 20.48
C THR A 25 -18.00 0.85 19.89
N SER A 26 -19.14 1.06 20.55
CA SER A 26 -20.30 1.77 20.02
C SER A 26 -21.02 2.63 21.08
N THR A 27 -20.26 3.21 22.02
CA THR A 27 -20.83 4.20 22.96
C THR A 27 -21.00 5.55 22.28
N GLU A 28 -21.88 6.42 22.81
CA GLU A 28 -22.08 7.78 22.27
C GLU A 28 -20.78 8.58 22.17
N GLU A 29 -19.91 8.45 23.18
CA GLU A 29 -18.58 9.05 23.18
C GLU A 29 -17.70 8.55 22.03
N ILE A 30 -17.68 7.23 21.77
CA ILE A 30 -16.89 6.62 20.69
C ILE A 30 -17.41 7.05 19.32
N GLU A 31 -18.73 7.05 19.14
CA GLU A 31 -19.37 7.50 17.90
C GLU A 31 -19.03 8.98 17.63
N LYS A 32 -19.13 9.85 18.65
CA LYS A 32 -18.75 11.26 18.52
C LYS A 32 -17.28 11.44 18.11
N ILE A 33 -16.36 10.66 18.70
CA ILE A 33 -14.93 10.72 18.36
C ILE A 33 -14.69 10.27 16.91
N ARG A 34 -15.30 9.16 16.48
CA ARG A 34 -15.18 8.68 15.09
C ARG A 34 -15.68 9.72 14.10
N LYS A 35 -16.85 10.31 14.38
CA LYS A 35 -17.43 11.37 13.54
C LYS A 35 -16.50 12.58 13.42
N ASN A 36 -15.88 13.00 14.53
CA ASN A 36 -14.91 14.10 14.52
C ASN A 36 -13.66 13.76 13.68
N ILE A 37 -13.13 12.54 13.80
CA ILE A 37 -11.97 12.12 12.98
C ILE A 37 -12.34 12.11 11.50
N ILE A 38 -13.50 11.54 11.14
CA ILE A 38 -13.98 11.49 9.75
C ILE A 38 -14.20 12.90 9.20
N MET A 39 -14.75 13.81 9.99
CA MET A 39 -14.88 15.22 9.63
C MET A 39 -13.52 15.85 9.30
N LEU A 40 -12.49 15.60 10.11
CA LEU A 40 -11.13 16.10 9.85
C LEU A 40 -10.52 15.47 8.58
N LEU A 41 -10.78 14.19 8.33
CA LEU A 41 -10.34 13.52 7.10
C LEU A 41 -11.04 14.10 5.86
N LEU A 42 -12.34 14.39 5.97
CA LEU A 42 -13.12 15.04 4.90
C LEU A 42 -12.61 16.45 4.61
N LEU A 43 -12.17 17.20 5.62
CA LEU A 43 -11.54 18.52 5.41
C LEU A 43 -10.20 18.42 4.68
N ARG A 44 -9.43 17.36 4.91
CA ARG A 44 -8.14 17.15 4.22
C ARG A 44 -8.31 16.62 2.79
N SER A 45 -9.21 15.66 2.61
CA SER A 45 -9.39 14.92 1.35
C SER A 45 -10.87 14.97 0.89
N PRO A 46 -11.44 16.16 0.66
CA PRO A 46 -12.87 16.34 0.43
C PRO A 46 -13.39 15.66 -0.84
N ASN A 47 -12.52 15.47 -1.83
CA ASN A 47 -12.89 14.87 -3.12
C ASN A 47 -12.66 13.36 -3.18
N ASN A 48 -11.98 12.77 -2.20
CA ASN A 48 -11.58 11.38 -2.22
C ASN A 48 -12.76 10.43 -1.93
N GLU A 49 -13.03 9.48 -2.81
CA GLU A 49 -14.19 8.58 -2.70
C GLU A 49 -14.15 7.69 -1.46
N TYR A 50 -12.98 7.23 -1.04
CA TYR A 50 -12.84 6.38 0.16
C TYR A 50 -13.29 7.13 1.41
N ILE A 51 -12.92 8.42 1.52
CA ILE A 51 -13.27 9.26 2.67
C ILE A 51 -14.74 9.71 2.61
N LYS A 52 -15.28 9.97 1.41
CA LYS A 52 -16.72 10.25 1.22
C LYS A 52 -17.59 9.08 1.71
N LYS A 53 -17.24 7.83 1.35
CA LYS A 53 -17.95 6.64 1.83
C LYS A 53 -17.97 6.54 3.36
N LEU A 54 -16.85 6.85 4.03
CA LEU A 54 -16.81 6.91 5.49
C LEU A 54 -17.69 8.04 6.05
N GLY A 55 -17.73 9.20 5.38
CA GLY A 55 -18.65 10.29 5.72
C GLY A 55 -20.11 9.87 5.66
N GLU A 56 -20.52 9.18 4.60
CA GLU A 56 -21.86 8.63 4.42
C GLU A 56 -22.21 7.60 5.49
N GLU A 57 -21.33 6.62 5.74
CA GLU A 57 -21.52 5.56 6.74
C GLU A 57 -21.77 6.13 8.15
N TYR A 58 -20.99 7.14 8.55
CA TYR A 58 -21.09 7.75 9.87
C TYR A 58 -22.05 8.96 9.93
N ASN A 59 -22.69 9.31 8.80
CA ASN A 59 -23.55 10.48 8.64
C ASN A 59 -22.85 11.77 9.09
N VAL A 60 -21.71 12.08 8.46
CA VAL A 60 -20.85 13.23 8.74
C VAL A 60 -20.60 14.03 7.47
N ALA A 61 -20.78 15.34 7.55
CA ALA A 61 -20.38 16.30 6.53
C ALA A 61 -19.36 17.30 7.11
N PRO A 62 -18.35 17.73 6.34
CA PRO A 62 -17.42 18.76 6.79
C PRO A 62 -18.12 20.13 6.81
N PRO A 63 -17.75 21.04 7.74
CA PRO A 63 -18.30 22.39 7.74
C PRO A 63 -17.75 23.19 6.57
N GLU A 64 -18.64 23.75 5.74
CA GLU A 64 -18.27 24.51 4.51
C GLU A 64 -17.26 25.63 4.76
N ARG A 65 -17.32 26.30 5.92
CA ARG A 65 -16.41 27.38 6.29
C ARG A 65 -14.92 26.99 6.28
N TYR A 66 -14.61 25.71 6.47
CA TYR A 66 -13.24 25.19 6.52
C TYR A 66 -12.85 24.42 5.26
N MET A 67 -13.74 24.35 4.26
CA MET A 67 -13.47 23.71 2.99
C MET A 67 -12.65 24.65 2.11
N ASP A 68 -11.36 24.38 1.99
CA ASP A 68 -10.52 25.02 0.99
C ASP A 68 -10.39 24.10 -0.23
N ALA A 69 -11.01 24.51 -1.34
CA ALA A 69 -10.96 23.76 -2.59
C ALA A 69 -9.61 23.90 -3.33
N SER A 70 -8.71 24.77 -2.88
CA SER A 70 -7.44 25.03 -3.55
C SER A 70 -6.30 24.08 -3.14
N GLU A 71 -6.38 23.46 -1.96
CA GLU A 71 -5.36 22.55 -1.43
C GLU A 71 -5.96 21.17 -1.13
N VAL A 72 -6.35 20.44 -2.18
CA VAL A 72 -6.93 19.10 -2.04
C VAL A 72 -5.83 18.04 -2.15
N GLU A 73 -5.61 17.31 -1.06
CA GLU A 73 -4.72 16.14 -1.05
C GLU A 73 -5.54 14.85 -0.93
N ASP A 74 -5.21 13.83 -1.72
CA ASP A 74 -5.78 12.47 -1.55
C ASP A 74 -5.13 11.69 -0.39
N CYS A 75 -3.95 12.12 0.09
CA CYS A 75 -3.22 11.43 1.14
C CYS A 75 -3.75 11.81 2.53
N ILE A 76 -4.25 10.84 3.28
CA ILE A 76 -4.73 11.03 4.67
C ILE A 76 -3.65 10.79 5.74
N LEU A 77 -2.38 10.66 5.36
CA LEU A 77 -1.25 10.48 6.27
C LEU A 77 -1.38 9.26 7.22
N CYS A 78 -2.04 8.18 6.77
CA CYS A 78 -2.24 6.96 7.56
C CYS A 78 -0.94 6.18 7.81
N GLY A 79 0.09 6.38 6.98
CA GLY A 79 1.41 5.76 7.11
C GLY A 79 1.48 4.29 6.69
N LEU A 80 0.42 3.72 6.11
CA LEU A 80 0.41 2.33 5.62
C LEU A 80 1.48 2.10 4.54
N CYS A 81 1.62 3.05 3.60
CA CYS A 81 2.64 3.00 2.56
C CYS A 81 4.07 3.02 3.11
N VAL A 82 4.34 3.85 4.12
CA VAL A 82 5.65 3.93 4.79
C VAL A 82 5.97 2.59 5.46
N LYS A 83 5.02 2.03 6.21
CA LYS A 83 5.17 0.71 6.86
C LYS A 83 5.38 -0.42 5.86
N ALA A 84 4.68 -0.39 4.72
CA ALA A 84 4.88 -1.38 3.67
C ALA A 84 6.29 -1.28 3.06
N CYS A 85 6.76 -0.06 2.81
CA CYS A 85 8.12 0.16 2.29
C CYS A 85 9.22 -0.28 3.28
N GLU A 86 9.00 -0.04 4.57
CA GLU A 86 9.85 -0.52 5.66
C GLU A 86 9.85 -2.05 5.76
N ALA A 87 8.68 -2.70 5.67
CA ALA A 87 8.55 -4.16 5.70
C ALA A 87 9.24 -4.85 4.52
N MET A 88 9.31 -4.19 3.36
CA MET A 88 10.11 -4.64 2.21
C MET A 88 11.62 -4.44 2.42
N GLY A 89 12.03 -3.79 3.52
CA GLY A 89 13.43 -3.49 3.85
C GLY A 89 14.04 -2.38 3.00
N ARG A 90 13.22 -1.53 2.35
CA ARG A 90 13.71 -0.51 1.41
C ARG A 90 13.77 0.88 2.02
N ASN A 91 12.78 1.26 2.82
CA ASN A 91 12.71 2.60 3.45
C ASN A 91 12.84 3.78 2.45
N ALA A 92 12.40 3.58 1.20
CA ALA A 92 12.54 4.57 0.13
C ALA A 92 11.65 5.81 0.32
N ILE A 93 10.60 5.70 1.13
CA ILE A 93 9.66 6.78 1.45
C ILE A 93 9.46 6.91 2.96
N SER A 94 9.21 8.13 3.43
CA SER A 94 8.92 8.42 4.83
C SER A 94 7.97 9.61 4.97
N PHE A 95 7.55 9.90 6.20
CA PHE A 95 6.97 11.20 6.50
C PHE A 95 8.07 12.27 6.45
N VAL A 96 7.80 13.36 5.74
CA VAL A 96 8.66 14.54 5.66
C VAL A 96 7.87 15.77 6.12
N GLN A 97 8.61 16.83 6.47
CA GLN A 97 8.05 18.07 7.04
C GLN A 97 7.27 17.85 8.36
N ARG A 98 6.55 18.88 8.84
CA ARG A 98 5.88 18.86 10.15
C ARG A 98 4.59 19.69 10.13
N GLY A 99 3.70 19.42 11.09
CA GLY A 99 2.45 20.16 11.23
C GLY A 99 1.54 19.98 10.01
N ILE A 100 0.95 21.08 9.55
CA ILE A 100 0.03 21.09 8.41
C ILE A 100 0.71 20.77 7.07
N THR A 101 2.02 20.99 6.94
CA THR A 101 2.75 20.73 5.70
C THR A 101 3.31 19.29 5.63
N LYS A 102 3.01 18.46 6.63
CA LYS A 102 3.46 17.07 6.67
C LYS A 102 2.93 16.29 5.47
N LYS A 103 3.84 15.63 4.74
CA LYS A 103 3.51 14.77 3.59
C LYS A 103 4.32 13.48 3.63
N VAL A 104 3.94 12.51 2.79
CA VAL A 104 4.78 11.33 2.49
C VAL A 104 5.56 11.63 1.23
N SER A 105 6.87 11.43 1.25
CA SER A 105 7.71 11.58 0.07
C SER A 105 8.99 10.76 0.17
N THR A 106 9.77 10.77 -0.90
CA THR A 106 11.16 10.33 -0.94
C THR A 106 12.09 11.38 -0.31
N PRO A 107 13.34 11.04 0.01
CA PRO A 107 14.34 12.01 0.44
C PRO A 107 14.45 13.19 -0.54
N TYR A 108 14.34 14.41 -0.01
CA TYR A 108 14.42 15.66 -0.76
C TYR A 108 13.40 15.84 -1.91
N ASP A 109 12.31 15.04 -1.93
CA ASP A 109 11.39 14.98 -3.07
C ASP A 109 12.10 14.55 -4.39
N GLU A 110 13.19 13.79 -4.27
CA GLU A 110 13.99 13.28 -5.38
C GLU A 110 13.85 11.76 -5.55
N PRO A 111 14.11 11.19 -6.75
CA PRO A 111 14.11 9.75 -6.97
C PRO A 111 14.98 8.98 -5.95
N SER A 112 14.39 8.07 -5.20
CA SER A 112 15.15 7.22 -4.26
C SER A 112 15.79 6.03 -4.98
N MET A 113 17.09 5.85 -4.80
CA MET A 113 17.83 4.68 -5.29
C MET A 113 17.41 3.38 -4.59
N ASP A 114 16.87 3.49 -3.37
CA ASP A 114 16.38 2.34 -2.61
C ASP A 114 15.00 1.86 -3.05
N CYS A 115 14.25 2.65 -3.82
CA CYS A 115 12.97 2.21 -4.36
C CYS A 115 13.20 1.14 -5.43
N LEU A 116 12.57 -0.02 -5.28
CA LEU A 116 12.61 -1.11 -6.28
C LEU A 116 11.47 -1.02 -7.31
N GLY A 117 10.56 -0.07 -7.14
CA GLY A 117 9.35 -0.01 -7.95
C GLY A 117 8.32 -1.09 -7.61
N CYS A 118 8.42 -1.79 -6.48
CA CYS A 118 7.57 -2.94 -6.11
C CYS A 118 6.07 -2.67 -5.92
N GLU A 119 5.61 -1.42 -6.08
CA GLU A 119 4.20 -1.00 -6.00
C GLU A 119 3.47 -1.26 -4.67
N ALA A 120 4.12 -1.92 -3.70
CA ALA A 120 3.53 -2.27 -2.40
C ALA A 120 2.93 -1.07 -1.67
N CYS A 121 3.55 0.11 -1.80
CA CYS A 121 3.03 1.34 -1.20
C CYS A 121 1.72 1.82 -1.84
N ALA A 122 1.57 1.66 -3.16
CA ALA A 122 0.36 2.05 -3.88
C ALA A 122 -0.78 1.07 -3.57
N GLU A 123 -0.48 -0.23 -3.53
CA GLU A 123 -1.45 -1.29 -3.23
C GLU A 123 -2.10 -1.14 -1.84
N VAL A 124 -1.30 -0.82 -0.81
CA VAL A 124 -1.83 -0.63 0.56
C VAL A 124 -2.49 0.73 0.79
N CYS A 125 -2.50 1.62 -0.20
CA CYS A 125 -3.01 2.98 -0.04
C CYS A 125 -4.54 2.99 -0.12
N PRO A 126 -5.28 3.23 0.99
CA PRO A 126 -6.74 3.13 0.98
C PRO A 126 -7.40 4.23 0.13
N THR A 127 -6.73 5.36 -0.04
CA THR A 127 -7.25 6.52 -0.78
C THR A 127 -6.72 6.58 -2.22
N GLY A 128 -5.82 5.68 -2.61
CA GLY A 128 -5.17 5.72 -3.93
C GLY A 128 -4.34 6.98 -4.18
N ALA A 129 -3.78 7.59 -3.13
CA ALA A 129 -3.00 8.83 -3.22
C ALA A 129 -1.66 8.66 -3.95
N ILE A 130 -1.10 7.44 -3.98
CA ILE A 130 0.13 7.13 -4.69
C ILE A 130 -0.24 6.68 -6.10
N LYS A 131 0.10 7.50 -7.10
CA LYS A 131 -0.16 7.18 -8.50
C LYS A 131 1.05 6.47 -9.12
N ILE A 132 0.76 5.47 -9.93
CA ILE A 132 1.72 4.80 -10.80
C ILE A 132 1.35 5.22 -12.23
N GLU A 133 2.32 5.73 -12.97
CA GLU A 133 2.11 6.06 -14.37
C GLU A 133 2.72 4.97 -15.24
N ASP A 134 1.88 4.30 -16.03
CA ASP A 134 2.32 3.34 -17.03
C ASP A 134 2.82 4.10 -18.27
N ARG A 135 4.08 3.85 -18.65
CA ARG A 135 4.67 4.27 -19.92
C ARG A 135 5.02 3.01 -20.71
N LYS A 136 5.31 3.16 -22.02
CA LYS A 136 5.39 2.03 -22.96
C LYS A 136 6.24 0.83 -22.49
N ASP A 137 7.38 1.08 -21.86
CA ASP A 137 8.29 0.02 -21.39
C ASP A 137 8.80 0.30 -19.96
N GLU A 138 8.21 1.28 -19.27
CA GLU A 138 8.60 1.66 -17.92
C GLU A 138 7.37 2.04 -17.08
N LYS A 139 7.45 1.83 -15.77
CA LYS A 139 6.50 2.38 -14.81
C LYS A 139 7.15 3.50 -14.02
N LEU A 140 6.47 4.64 -13.89
CA LEU A 140 6.92 5.74 -13.06
C LEU A 140 6.27 5.65 -11.68
N ILE A 141 7.08 5.63 -10.64
CA ILE A 141 6.63 5.78 -9.26
C ILE A 141 7.66 6.61 -8.47
N TRP A 142 7.17 7.59 -7.70
CA TRP A 142 8.02 8.51 -6.93
C TRP A 142 9.17 9.12 -7.74
N TYR A 143 8.83 9.72 -8.89
CA TYR A 143 9.77 10.39 -9.80
C TYR A 143 10.80 9.48 -10.49
N ARG A 144 10.75 8.16 -10.25
CA ARG A 144 11.68 7.18 -10.82
C ARG A 144 10.98 6.25 -11.80
N GLY A 145 11.59 6.05 -12.96
CA GLY A 145 11.18 5.07 -13.96
C GLY A 145 11.79 3.70 -13.67
N PHE A 146 11.00 2.64 -13.86
CA PHE A 146 11.40 1.26 -13.67
C PHE A 146 11.10 0.48 -14.94
N GLY A 147 12.15 -0.08 -15.57
CA GLY A 147 12.02 -0.94 -16.73
C GLY A 147 11.27 -2.24 -16.40
N MET A 148 10.56 -2.79 -17.38
CA MET A 148 9.75 -3.99 -17.21
C MET A 148 10.48 -5.23 -17.75
N VAL A 149 10.62 -6.24 -16.90
CA VAL A 149 11.08 -7.57 -17.30
C VAL A 149 9.94 -8.30 -18.00
N LYS A 150 10.24 -8.85 -19.18
CA LYS A 150 9.31 -9.63 -19.99
C LYS A 150 9.64 -11.12 -19.90
N CYS A 151 8.60 -11.95 -19.96
CA CYS A 151 8.73 -13.41 -19.97
C CYS A 151 9.53 -13.87 -21.20
N SER A 152 10.58 -14.67 -21.01
CA SER A 152 11.45 -15.16 -22.10
C SER A 152 10.70 -16.01 -23.14
N VAL A 153 9.59 -16.63 -22.74
CA VAL A 153 8.81 -17.55 -23.59
C VAL A 153 7.67 -16.85 -24.34
N CYS A 154 6.94 -15.93 -23.70
CA CYS A 154 5.73 -15.34 -24.30
C CYS A 154 5.75 -13.82 -24.40
N GLY A 155 6.80 -13.15 -23.92
CA GLY A 155 6.94 -11.69 -23.98
C GLY A 155 6.03 -10.90 -23.03
N LYS A 156 5.21 -11.56 -22.20
CA LYS A 156 4.35 -10.88 -21.22
C LYS A 156 5.20 -10.19 -20.14
N GLU A 157 4.86 -8.96 -19.79
CA GLU A 157 5.44 -8.24 -18.65
C GLU A 157 5.18 -8.97 -17.32
N LEU A 158 6.23 -9.04 -16.50
CA LEU A 158 6.23 -9.76 -15.23
C LEU A 158 6.34 -8.81 -14.06
N ILE A 159 7.52 -8.21 -13.92
CA ILE A 159 7.95 -7.40 -12.77
C ILE A 159 8.95 -6.35 -13.25
N GLN A 160 9.24 -5.38 -12.39
CA GLN A 160 10.28 -4.38 -12.61
C GLN A 160 11.69 -5.02 -12.60
N GLU A 161 12.59 -4.50 -13.41
CA GLU A 161 13.99 -4.96 -13.52
C GLU A 161 14.71 -4.97 -12.16
N ASN A 162 14.57 -3.88 -11.40
CA ASN A 162 15.19 -3.77 -10.07
C ASN A 162 14.71 -4.83 -9.08
N ILE A 163 13.50 -5.38 -9.24
CA ILE A 163 13.00 -6.47 -8.39
C ILE A 163 13.72 -7.77 -8.74
N LEU A 164 13.90 -8.07 -10.03
CA LEU A 164 14.61 -9.27 -10.46
C LEU A 164 16.08 -9.22 -10.02
N GLU A 165 16.75 -8.07 -10.21
CA GLU A 165 18.11 -7.84 -9.74
C GLU A 165 18.23 -8.09 -8.24
N PHE A 166 17.32 -7.50 -7.45
CA PHE A 166 17.29 -7.65 -6.01
C PHE A 166 17.06 -9.11 -5.56
N VAL A 167 16.16 -9.84 -6.22
CA VAL A 167 15.88 -11.24 -5.91
C VAL A 167 17.08 -12.12 -6.23
N ASN A 168 17.69 -11.94 -7.41
CA ASN A 168 18.87 -12.69 -7.84
C ASN A 168 20.06 -12.48 -6.89
N GLU A 169 20.31 -11.23 -6.48
CA GLU A 169 21.35 -10.89 -5.51
C GLU A 169 21.08 -11.54 -4.15
N LYS A 170 19.84 -11.46 -3.65
CA LYS A 170 19.48 -11.91 -2.30
C LYS A 170 19.41 -13.43 -2.17
N LEU A 171 19.00 -14.12 -3.23
CA LEU A 171 18.90 -15.59 -3.26
C LEU A 171 20.18 -16.25 -3.81
N ASN A 172 21.11 -15.47 -4.34
CA ASN A 172 22.30 -15.94 -5.06
C ASN A 172 21.90 -16.94 -6.18
N THR A 173 20.94 -16.53 -6.99
CA THR A 173 20.37 -17.29 -8.09
C THR A 173 20.33 -16.46 -9.36
N GLU A 174 20.37 -17.12 -10.51
CA GLU A 174 20.04 -16.52 -11.80
C GLU A 174 18.68 -17.06 -12.24
N GLU A 175 17.60 -16.42 -11.79
CA GLU A 175 16.26 -16.82 -12.24
C GLU A 175 15.99 -16.34 -13.66
N GLU A 176 15.66 -17.29 -14.54
CA GLU A 176 15.15 -16.96 -15.86
C GLU A 176 13.72 -16.40 -15.73
N PRO A 177 13.43 -15.21 -16.27
CA PRO A 177 12.12 -14.58 -16.11
C PRO A 177 11.07 -15.31 -16.96
N ILE A 178 10.37 -16.27 -16.34
CA ILE A 178 9.31 -17.06 -16.97
C ILE A 178 8.01 -16.87 -16.18
N CYS A 179 6.93 -16.53 -16.87
CA CYS A 179 5.61 -16.40 -16.23
C CYS A 179 5.08 -17.74 -15.72
N ASP A 180 4.23 -17.70 -14.69
CA ASP A 180 3.62 -18.91 -14.11
C ASP A 180 2.92 -19.79 -15.15
N ALA A 181 2.25 -19.19 -16.13
CA ALA A 181 1.56 -19.91 -17.20
C ALA A 181 2.54 -20.69 -18.10
N CYS A 182 3.67 -20.08 -18.48
CA CYS A 182 4.70 -20.73 -19.28
C CYS A 182 5.46 -21.77 -18.46
N LYS A 183 5.73 -21.50 -17.18
CA LYS A 183 6.36 -22.46 -16.25
C LYS A 183 5.50 -23.72 -16.10
N ARG A 184 4.18 -23.58 -15.92
CA ARG A 184 3.23 -24.71 -15.89
C ARG A 184 3.20 -25.49 -17.20
N LYS A 185 3.19 -24.81 -18.35
CA LYS A 185 3.24 -25.47 -19.67
C LYS A 185 4.53 -26.27 -19.87
N ALA A 186 5.67 -25.72 -19.48
CA ALA A 186 6.95 -26.40 -19.56
C ALA A 186 6.99 -27.68 -18.70
N VAL A 187 6.49 -27.60 -17.46
CA VAL A 187 6.38 -28.78 -16.58
C VAL A 187 5.42 -29.83 -17.17
N ALA A 188 4.27 -29.41 -17.70
CA ALA A 188 3.31 -30.32 -18.32
C ALA A 188 3.89 -31.05 -19.55
N SER A 189 4.70 -30.37 -20.37
CA SER A 189 5.39 -31.00 -21.50
C SER A 189 6.39 -32.06 -21.02
N LYS A 190 7.21 -31.75 -20.03
CA LYS A 190 8.16 -32.72 -19.44
C LYS A 190 7.45 -33.94 -18.84
N PHE A 191 6.29 -33.72 -18.23
CA PHE A 191 5.47 -34.81 -17.71
C PHE A 191 4.98 -35.71 -18.84
N LYS A 192 4.43 -35.13 -19.93
CA LYS A 192 4.02 -35.89 -21.13
C LYS A 192 5.18 -36.71 -21.71
N ASP A 193 6.38 -36.13 -21.80
CA ASP A 193 7.57 -36.79 -22.33
C ASP A 193 7.98 -37.99 -21.46
N SER A 194 7.77 -37.91 -20.15
CA SER A 194 8.06 -38.99 -19.22
C SER A 194 7.22 -40.24 -19.46
N PHE A 195 5.99 -40.13 -20.00
CA PHE A 195 5.10 -41.28 -20.27
C PHE A 195 5.19 -41.82 -21.70
N GLN A 196 6.08 -41.29 -22.54
CA GLN A 196 6.21 -41.76 -23.93
C GLN A 196 6.59 -43.24 -24.06
N HIS A 197 7.22 -43.82 -23.03
CA HIS A 197 7.56 -45.25 -23.00
C HIS A 197 6.36 -46.16 -22.70
N ILE A 198 5.26 -45.64 -22.13
CA ILE A 198 4.02 -46.39 -21.88
C ILE A 198 3.11 -46.37 -23.12
N LEU A 199 3.27 -45.37 -23.98
CA LEU A 199 2.47 -45.19 -25.20
C LEU A 199 3.01 -45.96 -26.43
N LYS A 200 4.10 -46.72 -26.26
CA LYS A 200 4.66 -47.64 -27.27
C LYS A 200 4.26 -49.07 -26.95
#